data_AF-A0A2H0RG51-F1
#
_entry.id   AF-A0A2H0RG51-F1
#
_cell.length_a   1.000
_cell.length_b   1.000
_cell.length_c   1.000
_cell.angle_alpha   90.00
_cell.angle_beta   90.00
_cell.angle_gamma   90.00
#
_symmetry.space_group_name_H-M   'P 1'
#
loop_
_entity.id
_entity.type
_entity.pdbx_description
1 polymer ?
#
loop_
_entity_poly.entity_id
_entity_poly.type
_entity_poly.pdbx_seq_one_letter_code
_entity_poly.pdbx_strand_id
1 'polypeptide(L)'
;MVDRFGNGCVFTENERGQKIDEEGFATSSVTYITNRRTCVSVKIENKDVKVRNTEDPTKKTLSFNHQEWTAFIEGAKNGEFDF
;
A
#
# COMPACT_ATOMS: atom_id res chain seq x y z
N MET A 1 -7.00 -23.02 -8.00
CA MET A 1 -7.71 -22.06 -7.11
C MET A 1 -6.88 -20.79 -7.16
N VAL A 2 -7.48 -19.63 -7.47
CA VAL A 2 -6.71 -18.37 -7.52
C VAL A 2 -6.72 -17.79 -6.12
N ASP A 3 -5.54 -17.61 -5.53
CA ASP A 3 -5.43 -17.03 -4.21
C ASP A 3 -5.82 -15.55 -4.26
N ARG A 4 -6.86 -15.22 -3.50
CA ARG A 4 -7.40 -13.86 -3.41
C ARG A 4 -7.15 -13.29 -2.04
N PHE A 5 -6.68 -12.05 -1.98
CA PHE A 5 -6.38 -11.38 -0.72
C PHE A 5 -7.68 -10.97 -0.04
N GLY A 6 -7.58 -10.50 1.20
CA GLY A 6 -8.68 -9.91 1.96
C GLY A 6 -9.34 -8.69 1.31
N ASN A 7 -9.11 -8.36 0.04
CA ASN A 7 -9.84 -7.38 -0.78
C ASN A 7 -10.47 -8.00 -2.05
N GLY A 8 -10.33 -9.31 -2.27
CA GLY A 8 -10.83 -10.02 -3.45
C GLY A 8 -9.92 -9.95 -4.69
N CYS A 9 -8.83 -9.17 -4.62
CA CYS A 9 -7.81 -9.10 -5.67
C CYS A 9 -6.96 -10.37 -5.68
N VAL A 10 -6.56 -10.80 -6.88
CA VAL A 10 -5.57 -11.86 -7.07
C VAL A 10 -4.23 -11.40 -6.52
N PHE A 11 -3.51 -12.28 -5.84
CA PHE A 11 -2.16 -12.01 -5.39
C PHE A 11 -1.20 -13.15 -5.73
N THR A 12 0.09 -12.83 -5.73
CA THR A 12 1.20 -13.78 -5.70
C THR A 12 2.08 -13.49 -4.48
N GLU A 13 2.97 -14.40 -4.10
CA GLU A 13 3.94 -14.17 -3.03
C GLU A 13 5.31 -13.84 -3.61
N ASN A 14 5.91 -12.73 -3.16
CA ASN A 14 7.27 -12.36 -3.55
C ASN A 14 8.34 -13.10 -2.72
N GLU A 15 9.62 -12.91 -3.04
CA GLU A 15 10.76 -13.53 -2.33
C GLU A 15 10.82 -13.19 -0.83
N ARG A 16 10.12 -12.13 -0.40
CA ARG A 16 10.01 -11.69 1.00
C ARG A 16 8.80 -12.29 1.72
N GLY A 17 8.05 -13.18 1.05
CA GLY A 17 6.79 -13.76 1.56
C GLY A 17 5.62 -12.77 1.59
N GLN A 18 5.71 -11.65 0.87
CA GLN A 18 4.64 -10.66 0.84
C GLN A 18 3.64 -10.99 -0.27
N LYS A 19 2.35 -10.91 0.06
CA LYS A 19 1.25 -11.02 -0.91
C LYS A 19 1.18 -9.73 -1.73
N ILE A 20 1.55 -9.82 -3.00
CA ILE A 20 1.64 -8.71 -3.94
C ILE A 20 0.65 -8.86 -5.10
N ASP A 21 0.19 -7.74 -5.65
CA ASP A 21 -0.58 -7.75 -6.90
C ASP A 21 0.32 -7.94 -8.15
N GLU A 22 -0.30 -7.96 -9.32
CA GLU A 22 0.37 -8.10 -10.63
C GLU A 22 1.41 -6.99 -10.90
N GLU A 23 1.30 -5.84 -10.23
CA GLU A 23 2.21 -4.70 -10.38
C GLU A 23 3.28 -4.65 -9.27
N GLY A 24 3.27 -5.64 -8.36
CA GLY A 24 4.21 -5.79 -7.26
C GLY A 24 3.86 -5.01 -6.00
N PHE A 25 2.64 -4.47 -5.88
CA PHE A 25 2.22 -3.76 -4.67
C PHE A 25 1.80 -4.75 -3.59
N ALA A 26 2.38 -4.60 -2.39
CA ALA A 26 1.96 -5.32 -1.20
C ALA A 26 0.81 -4.56 -0.52
N THR A 27 -0.33 -5.21 -0.33
CA THR A 27 -1.43 -4.63 0.46
C THR A 27 -1.09 -4.69 1.95
N SER A 28 -0.93 -3.53 2.59
CA SER A 28 -0.27 -3.42 3.91
C SER A 28 -1.23 -3.32 5.11
N SER A 29 -2.54 -3.30 4.90
CA SER A 29 -3.50 -3.21 6.01
C SER A 29 -4.79 -3.98 5.74
N VAL A 30 -5.25 -4.70 6.76
CA VAL A 30 -6.66 -5.09 6.93
C VAL A 30 -7.21 -4.10 7.94
N THR A 31 -8.05 -3.15 7.50
CA THR A 31 -8.81 -2.28 8.41
C THR A 31 -10.15 -2.95 8.68
N TYR A 32 -10.45 -3.29 9.94
CA TYR A 32 -11.76 -3.81 10.37
C TYR A 32 -12.73 -2.67 10.76
N ILE A 33 -12.81 -1.59 9.98
CA ILE A 33 -13.82 -0.56 10.21
C ILE A 33 -15.06 -0.93 9.39
N THR A 34 -16.07 -1.44 10.09
CA THR A 34 -17.47 -1.59 9.63
C THR A 34 -17.64 -2.23 8.25
N ASN A 35 -17.06 -3.42 8.05
CA ASN A 35 -17.25 -4.25 6.86
C ASN A 35 -16.65 -3.70 5.54
N ARG A 36 -15.81 -2.66 5.58
CA ARG A 36 -15.09 -2.15 4.41
C ARG A 36 -13.59 -2.40 4.54
N ARG A 37 -13.00 -2.90 3.46
CA ARG A 37 -11.58 -3.23 3.34
C ARG A 37 -10.84 -2.01 2.78
N THR A 38 -10.74 -0.93 3.56
CA THR A 38 -9.92 0.25 3.19
C THR A 38 -8.45 -0.10 3.37
N CYS A 39 -7.83 -0.63 2.32
CA CYS A 39 -6.42 -1.02 2.36
C CYS A 39 -5.56 0.05 1.68
N VAL A 40 -4.31 0.19 2.13
CA VAL A 40 -3.28 0.90 1.37
C VAL A 40 -2.37 -0.16 0.74
N SER A 41 -2.03 0.04 -0.53
CA SER A 41 -1.07 -0.80 -1.25
C SER A 41 0.24 -0.05 -1.39
N VAL A 42 1.35 -0.69 -1.02
CA VAL A 42 2.68 -0.10 -1.04
C VAL A 42 3.63 -0.95 -1.88
N LYS A 43 4.39 -0.31 -2.76
CA LYS A 43 5.51 -0.93 -3.47
C LYS A 43 6.79 -0.19 -3.12
N ILE A 44 7.73 -0.89 -2.49
CA ILE A 44 9.04 -0.34 -2.12
C ILE A 44 10.05 -0.87 -3.12
N GLU A 45 10.63 0.03 -3.91
CA GLU A 45 11.67 -0.27 -4.89
C GLU A 45 12.99 0.39 -4.47
N ASN A 46 14.05 0.14 -5.24
CA ASN A 46 15.39 0.62 -4.90
C ASN A 46 15.48 2.16 -4.84
N LYS A 47 14.66 2.88 -5.60
CA LYS A 47 14.74 4.35 -5.73
C LYS A 47 13.54 5.08 -5.14
N ASP A 48 12.40 4.39 -5.04
CA ASP A 48 11.11 5.00 -4.83
C ASP A 48 10.18 4.12 -3.99
N VAL A 49 9.29 4.79 -3.28
CA VAL A 49 8.16 4.21 -2.55
C VAL A 49 6.88 4.67 -3.23
N LYS A 50 6.08 3.72 -3.68
CA LYS A 50 4.80 3.96 -4.35
C LYS A 50 3.65 3.56 -3.44
N VAL A 51 2.65 4.42 -3.33
CA VAL A 51 1.49 4.23 -2.47
C VAL A 51 0.22 4.39 -3.28
N ARG A 52 -0.74 3.48 -3.07
CA ARG A 52 -2.07 3.49 -3.71
C ARG A 52 -3.17 3.34 -2.68
N ASN A 53 -4.26 4.08 -2.87
CA ASN A 53 -5.53 3.76 -2.23
C ASN A 53 -6.16 2.55 -2.95
N THR A 54 -6.42 1.45 -2.22
CA THR A 54 -7.01 0.25 -2.85
C THR A 54 -8.47 0.43 -3.24
N GLU A 55 -9.16 1.44 -2.71
CA GLU A 55 -10.54 1.77 -3.11
C GLU A 55 -10.61 2.61 -4.38
N ASP A 56 -9.49 3.14 -4.86
CA ASP A 56 -9.46 3.95 -6.08
C ASP A 56 -9.38 3.03 -7.32
N PRO A 57 -10.47 2.89 -8.10
CA PRO A 57 -10.46 2.05 -9.30
C PRO A 57 -9.53 2.60 -10.39
N THR A 58 -9.18 3.90 -10.33
CA THR A 58 -8.23 4.51 -11.27
C THR A 58 -6.78 4.19 -10.93
N LYS A 59 -6.52 3.53 -9.79
CA LYS A 59 -5.20 3.15 -9.30
C LYS A 59 -4.22 4.32 -9.23
N LYS A 60 -4.69 5.51 -8.82
CA LYS A 60 -3.80 6.68 -8.68
C LYS A 60 -2.65 6.33 -7.73
N THR A 61 -1.43 6.56 -8.22
CA THR A 61 -0.20 6.21 -7.50
C THR A 61 0.50 7.49 -7.06
N LEU A 62 0.76 7.60 -5.76
CA LEU A 62 1.68 8.58 -5.23
C LEU A 62 3.07 7.94 -5.22
N SER A 63 4.06 8.68 -5.73
CA SER A 63 5.46 8.23 -5.78
C SER A 63 6.31 9.18 -4.96
N PHE A 64 7.10 8.61 -4.07
CA PHE A 64 8.06 9.31 -3.23
C PHE A 64 9.44 8.75 -3.54
N ASN A 65 10.47 9.58 -3.60
CA ASN A 65 11.83 9.08 -3.40
C ASN A 65 12.05 8.74 -1.91
N HIS A 66 13.15 8.06 -1.57
CA HIS A 66 13.40 7.65 -0.18
C HIS A 66 13.53 8.81 0.81
N GLN A 67 14.03 9.97 0.39
CA GLN A 67 14.13 11.15 1.26
C GLN A 67 12.75 11.74 1.54
N GLU A 68 11.93 11.91 0.50
CA GLU A 68 10.54 12.37 0.61
C GLU A 68 9.71 11.42 1.47
N TRP A 69 9.89 10.11 1.28
CA TRP A 69 9.20 9.10 2.09
C TRP A 69 9.59 9.19 3.56
N THR A 70 10.88 9.38 3.85
CA THR A 70 11.37 9.54 5.23
C THR A 70 10.75 10.79 5.87
N ALA A 71 10.80 11.93 5.17
CA ALA A 71 10.20 13.18 5.65
C ALA A 71 8.69 13.05 5.86
N PHE A 72 7.98 12.40 4.93
CA PHE A 72 6.54 12.13 5.07
C PHE A 72 6.22 11.32 6.34
N ILE A 73 6.97 10.24 6.60
CA ILE A 73 6.77 9.40 7.78
C ILE A 73 7.08 10.16 9.07
N GLU A 74 8.10 11.01 9.08
CA GLU A 74 8.42 11.87 10.23
C GLU A 74 7.33 12.90 10.49
N GLY A 75 6.87 13.62 9.46
CA GLY A 75 5.76 14.57 9.56
C GLY A 75 4.47 13.91 10.08
N ALA A 76 4.12 12.74 9.54
CA ALA A 76 2.96 11.98 9.99
C ALA A 76 3.07 11.55 11.46
N LYS A 77 4.25 11.11 11.91
CA LYS A 77 4.48 10.76 13.33
C LYS A 77 4.41 11.97 14.26
N ASN A 78 4.75 13.15 13.76
CA ASN A 78 4.73 14.40 14.49
C ASN A 78 3.34 15.09 14.46
N GLY A 79 2.33 14.46 13.86
CA GLY A 79 0.97 15.00 13.79
C GLY A 79 0.81 16.17 12.82
N GLU A 80 1.72 16.33 11.84
CA GLU A 80 1.67 17.43 10.86
C GLU A 80 0.38 17.43 10.02
N PHE A 81 -0.29 16.28 9.93
CA PHE A 81 -1.49 16.08 9.11
C PHE A 81 -2.76 15.81 9.93
N ASP A 82 -2.74 16.04 11.25
CA ASP A 82 -3.86 15.74 12.17
C ASP A 82 -4.89 16.90 12.30
N PHE A 83 -5.05 17.71 11.25
CA PHE A 83 -5.93 18.89 11.25
C PHE A 83 -7.42 18.57 11.10
#